data_AF-A0A3B6V7T3-F1
#
_entry.id   AF-A0A3B6V7T3-F1
#
_cell.length_a   1.000
_cell.length_b   1.000
_cell.length_c   1.000
_cell.angle_alpha   90.00
_cell.angle_beta   90.00
_cell.angle_gamma   90.00
#
_symmetry.space_group_name_H-M   'P 1'
#
loop_
_entity.id
_entity.type
_entity.pdbx_description
1 polymer ?
#
loop_
_entity_poly.entity_id
_entity_poly.type
_entity_poly.pdbx_seq_one_letter_code
_entity_poly.pdbx_strand_id
1 'polypeptide(L)'
;MEDNKSYYVYIILCENDSYYTGITNDLINRFNKHAKGRGANYTKFRKPLRYLSAWKVENVNIALSVEHYIKSVDKKIKTMFIENKRLLKSYYIKEMKNKKKDFNINISIKSLSKKDIEYINNSVYNNTI
;
A
#
# COMPACT_ATOMS: atom_id res chain seq x y z
N MET A 1 -15.87 -11.58 16.38
CA MET A 1 -16.22 -10.18 16.03
C MET A 1 -15.42 -9.83 14.80
N GLU A 2 -16.05 -9.85 13.63
CA GLU A 2 -15.40 -9.37 12.40
C GLU A 2 -15.22 -7.86 12.53
N ASP A 3 -14.00 -7.43 12.82
CA ASP A 3 -13.63 -6.03 12.73
C ASP A 3 -13.78 -5.60 11.26
N ASN A 4 -14.91 -4.95 10.97
CA ASN A 4 -15.27 -4.36 9.68
C ASN A 4 -14.42 -3.11 9.38
N LYS A 5 -13.15 -3.16 9.78
CA LYS A 5 -12.20 -2.05 9.74
C LYS A 5 -11.48 -2.11 8.41
N SER A 6 -11.66 -1.07 7.60
CA SER A 6 -10.94 -0.95 6.34
C SER A 6 -9.43 -0.89 6.59
N TYR A 7 -8.68 -1.49 5.67
CA TYR A 7 -7.23 -1.43 5.64
C TYR A 7 -6.77 -0.63 4.43
N TYR A 8 -5.52 -0.19 4.48
CA TYR A 8 -4.80 0.42 3.38
C TYR A 8 -3.66 -0.50 2.99
N VAL A 9 -3.50 -0.71 1.68
CA VAL A 9 -2.26 -1.22 1.08
C VAL A 9 -1.52 -0.02 0.50
N TYR A 10 -0.20 0.04 0.65
CA TYR A 10 0.56 1.22 0.26
C TYR A 10 1.92 0.87 -0.34
N ILE A 11 2.48 1.81 -1.10
CA ILE A 11 3.87 1.81 -1.56
C ILE A 11 4.55 3.08 -1.06
N ILE A 12 5.73 2.91 -0.45
CA ILE A 12 6.60 3.97 0.07
C ILE A 12 7.92 3.98 -0.73
N LEU A 13 8.46 5.17 -0.97
CA LEU A 13 9.84 5.36 -1.42
C LEU A 13 10.78 5.35 -0.21
N CYS A 14 11.84 4.57 -0.26
CA CYS A 14 12.91 4.56 0.76
C CYS A 14 14.17 5.30 0.25
N GLU A 15 15.07 5.67 1.16
CA GLU A 15 16.31 6.45 0.89
C GLU A 15 17.22 5.91 -0.23
N ASN A 16 17.14 4.62 -0.56
CA ASN A 16 17.96 3.98 -1.59
C ASN A 16 17.19 3.70 -2.91
N ASP A 17 16.21 4.54 -3.23
CA ASP A 17 15.31 4.41 -4.40
C ASP A 17 14.60 3.04 -4.52
N SER A 18 14.47 2.35 -3.38
CA SER A 18 13.71 1.12 -3.27
C SER A 18 12.27 1.39 -2.88
N TYR A 19 11.39 0.46 -3.27
CA TYR A 19 9.98 0.51 -2.94
C TYR A 19 9.68 -0.46 -1.80
N TYR A 20 9.05 0.06 -0.76
CA TYR A 20 8.49 -0.76 0.31
C TYR A 20 6.97 -0.84 0.16
N THR A 21 6.43 -2.06 0.20
CA THR A 21 4.98 -2.31 0.16
C THR A 21 4.54 -2.87 1.51
N GLY A 22 3.47 -2.31 2.06
CA GLY A 22 2.92 -2.75 3.35
C GLY A 22 1.42 -2.49 3.46
N ILE A 23 0.86 -2.91 4.59
CA ILE A 23 -0.54 -2.66 4.95
C ILE A 23 -0.66 -2.01 6.33
N THR A 24 -1.74 -1.27 6.54
CA THR A 24 -2.09 -0.65 7.83
C THR A 24 -3.54 -0.21 7.85
N ASN A 25 -4.14 -0.05 9.02
CA ASN A 25 -5.41 0.67 9.18
C ASN A 25 -5.22 2.17 9.45
N ASP A 26 -3.98 2.62 9.67
CA ASP A 26 -3.60 4.00 9.95
C ASP A 26 -2.27 4.33 9.24
N LEU A 27 -2.32 5.12 8.17
CA LEU A 27 -1.16 5.46 7.33
C LEU A 27 -0.17 6.40 8.04
N ILE A 28 -0.66 7.37 8.82
CA ILE A 28 0.19 8.37 9.47
C ILE A 28 0.97 7.72 10.61
N ASN A 29 0.27 7.02 11.51
CA ASN A 29 0.92 6.32 12.63
C ASN A 29 1.91 5.25 12.13
N ARG A 30 1.55 4.52 11.07
CA ARG A 30 2.43 3.50 10.48
C ARG A 30 3.71 4.10 9.94
N PHE A 31 3.62 5.22 9.22
CA PHE A 31 4.80 5.90 8.70
C PHE A 31 5.70 6.39 9.84
N ASN A 32 5.13 7.03 10.86
CA ASN A 32 5.88 7.51 12.03
C ASN A 32 6.59 6.37 12.77
N LYS A 33 5.97 5.19 12.90
CA LYS A 33 6.61 3.98 13.45
C LYS A 33 7.79 3.52 12.60
N HIS A 34 7.63 3.48 11.27
CA HIS A 34 8.72 3.12 10.35
C HIS A 34 9.87 4.13 10.41
N ALA A 35 9.58 5.44 10.39
CA ALA A 35 10.57 6.52 10.48
C ALA A 35 11.39 6.46 11.78
N LYS A 36 10.74 6.12 12.90
CA LYS A 36 11.39 5.93 14.22
C LYS A 36 12.10 4.58 14.39
N GLY A 37 12.22 3.78 13.33
CA GLY A 37 12.86 2.46 13.37
C GLY A 37 12.09 1.39 14.16
N ARG A 38 10.83 1.66 14.52
CA ARG A 38 9.92 0.75 15.26
C ARG A 38 8.91 0.05 14.32
N GLY A 39 9.17 0.07 13.02
CA GLY A 39 8.38 -0.59 11.99
C GLY A 39 8.98 -1.93 11.58
N ALA A 40 8.83 -2.29 10.30
CA ALA A 40 9.44 -3.50 9.76
C ALA A 40 10.98 -3.45 9.80
N ASN A 41 11.63 -4.61 9.98
CA ASN A 41 13.09 -4.74 9.92
C ASN A 41 13.69 -4.07 8.67
N TYR A 42 13.02 -4.21 7.52
CA TYR A 42 13.46 -3.58 6.27
C TYR A 42 13.56 -2.04 6.37
N THR A 43 12.53 -1.39 6.91
CA THR A 43 12.48 0.07 7.06
C THR A 43 13.35 0.59 8.20
N LYS A 44 13.80 -0.28 9.11
CA LYS A 44 14.76 0.06 10.17
C LYS A 44 16.13 0.42 9.59
N PHE A 45 16.52 -0.24 8.49
CA PHE A 45 17.80 0.00 7.80
C PHE A 45 17.68 0.89 6.56
N ARG A 46 16.45 1.16 6.10
CA ARG A 46 16.15 1.97 4.90
C ARG A 46 14.98 2.89 5.22
N LYS A 47 15.27 4.12 5.64
CA LYS A 47 14.20 4.97 6.18
C LYS A 47 13.19 5.29 5.08
N PRO A 48 11.89 5.31 5.42
CA PRO A 48 10.87 5.74 4.48
C PRO A 48 10.97 7.26 4.23
N LEU A 49 10.89 7.68 2.98
CA LEU A 49 10.89 9.08 2.58
C LEU A 49 9.47 9.63 2.44
N ARG A 50 8.60 8.92 1.71
CA ARG A 50 7.21 9.35 1.46
C ARG A 50 6.36 8.22 0.89
N TYR A 51 5.04 8.32 1.04
CA TYR A 51 4.10 7.51 0.29
C TYR A 51 4.09 7.90 -1.19
N LEU A 52 4.17 6.89 -2.07
CA LEU A 52 4.00 7.02 -3.52
C LEU A 52 2.55 6.77 -3.93
N SER A 53 1.92 5.76 -3.34
CA SER A 53 0.52 5.42 -3.58
C SER A 53 -0.07 4.62 -2.41
N ALA A 54 -1.38 4.66 -2.26
CA ALA A 54 -2.12 3.83 -1.33
C ALA A 54 -3.53 3.53 -1.84
N TRP A 55 -4.09 2.42 -1.38
CA TRP A 55 -5.41 1.92 -1.74
C TRP A 55 -6.15 1.44 -0.50
N LYS A 56 -7.40 1.89 -0.33
CA LYS A 56 -8.31 1.42 0.71
C LYS A 56 -8.98 0.12 0.26
N VAL A 57 -9.04 -0.86 1.17
CA VAL A 57 -9.66 -2.17 0.99
C VAL A 57 -10.55 -2.52 2.19
N GLU A 58 -11.46 -3.45 2.00
CA GLU A 58 -12.54 -3.73 2.96
C GLU A 58 -12.07 -4.38 4.26
N ASN A 59 -11.08 -5.28 4.17
CA ASN A 59 -10.59 -6.03 5.33
C ASN A 59 -9.11 -6.41 5.18
N VAL A 60 -8.55 -6.94 6.27
CA VAL A 60 -7.14 -7.34 6.35
C VAL A 60 -6.78 -8.47 5.39
N ASN A 61 -7.68 -9.42 5.12
CA ASN A 61 -7.41 -10.55 4.24
C ASN A 61 -7.21 -10.10 2.79
N ILE A 62 -8.07 -9.18 2.33
CA ILE A 62 -7.90 -8.54 1.02
C ILE A 62 -6.61 -7.71 1.00
N ALA A 63 -6.31 -6.98 2.08
CA ALA A 63 -5.08 -6.19 2.17
C ALA A 63 -3.83 -7.05 2.02
N LEU A 64 -3.74 -8.17 2.74
CA LEU A 64 -2.63 -9.12 2.68
C LEU A 64 -2.49 -9.75 1.29
N SER A 65 -3.60 -10.15 0.67
CA SER A 65 -3.60 -10.70 -0.69
C SER A 65 -3.09 -9.68 -1.73
N VAL A 66 -3.59 -8.44 -1.66
CA VAL A 66 -3.17 -7.36 -2.56
C VAL A 66 -1.71 -6.97 -2.30
N GLU A 67 -1.27 -6.92 -1.04
CA GLU A 67 0.14 -6.68 -0.68
C GLU A 67 1.05 -7.75 -1.28
N HIS A 68 0.68 -9.02 -1.15
CA HIS A 68 1.42 -10.14 -1.72
C HIS A 68 1.50 -10.04 -3.25
N TYR A 69 0.39 -9.72 -3.91
CA TYR A 69 0.36 -9.48 -5.35
C TYR A 69 1.28 -8.33 -5.77
N ILE A 70 1.22 -7.18 -5.09
CA ILE A 70 2.12 -6.06 -5.40
C ILE A 70 3.57 -6.48 -5.18
N LYS A 71 3.89 -7.25 -4.14
CA LYS A 71 5.26 -7.73 -3.89
C LYS A 71 5.77 -8.64 -5.00
N SER A 72 4.91 -9.50 -5.56
CA SER A 72 5.27 -10.50 -6.58
C SER A 72 5.50 -9.93 -7.98
N VAL A 73 4.93 -8.77 -8.33
CA VAL A 73 5.16 -8.14 -9.65
C VAL A 73 6.49 -7.39 -9.70
N ASP A 74 7.02 -7.19 -10.90
CA ASP A 74 8.28 -6.47 -11.11
C ASP A 74 8.20 -4.97 -10.77
N LYS A 75 9.35 -4.28 -10.80
CA LYS A 75 9.43 -2.83 -10.52
C LYS A 75 8.65 -1.99 -11.54
N LYS A 76 8.58 -2.42 -12.80
CA LYS A 76 7.89 -1.70 -13.88
C LYS A 76 6.38 -1.66 -13.63
N ILE A 77 5.79 -2.80 -13.28
CA ILE A 77 4.36 -2.90 -12.92
C ILE A 77 4.08 -2.11 -11.64
N LYS A 78 4.97 -2.14 -10.63
CA LYS A 78 4.84 -1.28 -9.43
C LYS A 78 4.80 0.21 -9.81
N THR A 79 5.70 0.66 -10.68
CA THR A 79 5.72 2.04 -11.18
C THR A 79 4.42 2.40 -11.89
N MET A 80 3.89 1.51 -12.75
CA MET A 80 2.59 1.73 -13.39
C MET A 80 1.45 1.90 -12.37
N PHE A 81 1.44 1.15 -11.27
CA PHE A 81 0.46 1.33 -10.20
C PHE A 81 0.65 2.64 -9.43
N ILE A 82 1.88 3.15 -9.32
CA ILE A 82 2.14 4.45 -8.70
C ILE A 82 1.62 5.59 -9.58
N GLU A 83 1.93 5.54 -10.88
CA GLU A 83 1.56 6.57 -11.86
C GLU A 83 0.05 6.56 -12.16
N ASN A 84 -0.53 5.36 -12.33
CA ASN A 84 -1.95 5.17 -12.56
C ASN A 84 -2.55 4.19 -11.55
N LYS A 85 -2.82 4.74 -10.36
CA LYS A 85 -3.35 4.02 -9.17
C LYS A 85 -4.62 3.23 -9.44
N ARG A 86 -5.42 3.62 -10.43
CA ARG A 86 -6.68 2.92 -10.76
C ARG A 86 -6.44 1.54 -11.37
N LEU A 87 -5.26 1.30 -11.96
CA LEU A 87 -4.91 0.03 -12.62
C LEU A 87 -4.78 -1.15 -11.65
N LEU A 88 -4.44 -0.91 -10.38
CA LEU A 88 -4.20 -2.00 -9.42
C LEU A 88 -5.40 -2.96 -9.35
N LYS A 89 -6.63 -2.43 -9.30
CA LYS A 89 -7.83 -3.24 -9.14
C LYS A 89 -8.01 -4.21 -10.31
N SER A 90 -7.93 -3.72 -11.55
CA SER A 90 -8.16 -4.55 -12.73
C SER A 90 -7.07 -5.61 -12.91
N TYR A 91 -5.81 -5.24 -12.66
CA TYR A 91 -4.67 -6.15 -12.72
C TYR A 91 -4.76 -7.24 -11.65
N TYR A 92 -5.07 -6.87 -10.41
CA TYR A 92 -5.27 -7.82 -9.31
C TYR A 92 -6.41 -8.81 -9.62
N ILE A 93 -7.57 -8.32 -10.08
CA ILE A 93 -8.70 -9.19 -10.43
C ILE A 93 -8.32 -10.17 -11.56
N LYS A 94 -7.59 -9.69 -12.59
CA LYS A 94 -7.11 -10.54 -13.68
C LYS A 94 -6.20 -11.66 -13.16
N GLU A 95 -5.25 -11.32 -12.30
CA GLU A 95 -4.34 -12.29 -11.67
C GLU A 95 -5.11 -13.34 -10.84
N MET A 96 -6.07 -12.90 -10.01
CA MET A 96 -6.85 -13.81 -9.16
C MET A 96 -7.71 -14.77 -10.00
N LYS A 97 -8.31 -14.30 -11.10
CA LYS A 97 -9.07 -15.15 -12.05
C LYS A 97 -8.19 -16.21 -12.71
N ASN A 98 -6.95 -15.86 -13.05
CA ASN A 98 -5.99 -16.82 -13.61
C ASN A 98 -5.64 -17.93 -12.63
N LYS A 99 -5.59 -17.62 -11.32
CA LYS A 99 -5.28 -18.58 -10.25
C LYS A 99 -6.48 -19.41 -9.80
N LYS A 100 -7.69 -18.83 -9.83
CA LYS A 100 -8.93 -19.48 -9.40
C LYS A 100 -10.08 -19.06 -10.32
N LYS A 101 -10.57 -20.00 -11.13
CA LYS A 101 -11.60 -19.76 -12.14
C LYS A 101 -12.90 -19.20 -11.54
N ASP A 102 -13.27 -19.65 -10.33
CA ASP A 102 -14.49 -19.24 -9.61
C ASP A 102 -14.27 -18.11 -8.60
N PHE A 103 -13.29 -17.23 -8.85
CA PHE A 103 -13.01 -16.12 -7.96
C PHE A 103 -14.16 -15.09 -7.94
N ASN A 104 -14.76 -14.86 -6.77
CA ASN A 104 -15.79 -13.84 -6.57
C ASN A 104 -15.18 -12.42 -6.71
N ILE A 105 -15.72 -11.63 -7.64
CA ILE A 105 -15.16 -10.34 -8.08
C ILE A 105 -15.63 -9.18 -7.18
N ASN A 106 -16.50 -9.41 -6.19
CA ASN A 106 -17.03 -8.35 -5.35
C ASN A 106 -16.01 -7.86 -4.29
N ILE A 107 -14.92 -7.25 -4.77
CA ILE A 107 -13.82 -6.71 -3.97
C ILE A 107 -13.72 -5.21 -4.22
N SER A 108 -13.71 -4.43 -3.14
CA SER A 108 -13.43 -3.00 -3.18
C SER A 108 -11.94 -2.73 -2.97
N ILE A 109 -11.30 -2.18 -4.00
CA ILE A 109 -9.96 -1.59 -3.96
C ILE A 109 -10.12 -0.16 -4.48
N LYS A 110 -10.02 0.84 -3.59
CA LYS A 110 -10.20 2.26 -3.91
C LYS A 110 -8.87 2.99 -3.77
N SER A 111 -8.34 3.53 -4.87
CA SER A 111 -7.13 4.35 -4.85
C SER A 111 -7.36 5.66 -4.10
N LEU A 112 -6.42 6.04 -3.23
CA LEU A 112 -6.41 7.37 -2.62
C LEU A 112 -6.08 8.44 -3.68
N SER A 113 -6.70 9.62 -3.57
CA SER A 113 -6.47 10.70 -4.51
C SER A 113 -5.03 11.25 -4.39
N LYS A 114 -4.59 12.04 -5.36
CA LYS A 114 -3.29 12.73 -5.27
C LYS A 114 -3.26 13.67 -4.05
N LYS A 115 -4.36 14.40 -3.82
CA LYS A 115 -4.52 15.32 -2.68
C LYS A 115 -4.43 14.59 -1.34
N ASP A 116 -5.05 13.42 -1.21
CA ASP A 116 -5.00 12.65 0.05
C ASP A 116 -3.58 12.15 0.36
N ILE A 117 -2.86 11.65 -0.66
CA ILE A 117 -1.47 11.22 -0.49
C ILE A 117 -0.55 12.39 -0.12
N GLU A 118 -0.76 13.54 -0.75
CA GLU A 118 -0.01 14.76 -0.45
C GLU A 118 -0.28 15.25 0.98
N TYR A 119 -1.54 15.27 1.40
CA TYR A 119 -1.93 15.57 2.78
C TYR A 119 -1.23 14.63 3.77
N ILE A 120 -1.30 13.31 3.55
CA ILE A 120 -0.66 12.32 4.44
C ILE A 120 0.86 12.57 4.51
N ASN A 121 1.51 12.80 3.36
CA ASN A 121 2.95 13.07 3.31
C ASN A 121 3.33 14.34 4.09
N ASN A 122 2.54 15.41 3.97
CA ASN A 122 2.76 16.65 4.73
C ASN A 122 2.53 16.43 6.23
N SER A 123 1.50 15.66 6.61
CA SER A 123 1.24 15.31 8.00
C SER A 123 2.36 14.49 8.64
N VAL A 124 2.98 13.56 7.93
CA VAL A 124 4.08 12.75 8.50
C VAL A 124 5.39 13.54 8.57
N TYR A 125 5.64 14.44 7.61
CA TYR A 125 6.82 15.31 7.63
C TYR A 125 6.82 16.23 8.85
N ASN A 126 5.70 16.91 9.11
CA ASN A 126 5.54 17.82 10.25
C ASN A 126 5.61 17.12 11.63
N ASN A 127 5.42 15.80 11.68
CA ASN A 127 5.51 15.00 12.91
C ASN A 127 6.88 14.34 13.13
N THR A 128 7.81 14.51 12.18
CA THR A 128 9.14 13.90 12.20
C THR A 128 10.26 14.92 12.46
N ILE A 129 9.96 16.22 12.34
CA ILE A 129 10.84 17.34 12.72
C ILE A 129 10.61 17.72 14.17
#